data_AF-A0LMX8-F1
#
_entry.id   AF-A0LMX8-F1
#
_cell.length_a   1.000
_cell.length_b   1.000
_cell.length_c   1.000
_cell.angle_alpha   90.00
_cell.angle_beta   90.00
_cell.angle_gamma   90.00
#
_symmetry.space_group_name_H-M   'P 1'
#
loop_
_entity.id
_entity.type
_entity.pdbx_description
1 polymer ?
#
loop_
_entity_poly.entity_id
_entity_poly.type
_entity_poly.pdbx_seq_one_letter_code
_entity_poly.pdbx_strand_id
1 'polypeptide(L)'
;MRDWDADAGRFVNDLIEVWTQTRFKPLARTARKHREALTVLVGEVFRRKGGNDRKKADEARSEVLKYVLERMKLELEFEHFVLFKEAETIRVVLEDAFGMAQGAEEDRVLIPRRQEAVRMIVRCLFAGPLKSADTKDVAVFLRFFSPAGDKTSVDQDRTQRIKSMVWLAYLLMDLVRVDRERACASGTGYLRCALTNLLDRAIEGKIINEETAVPSYNYEGGKWDDTLYGWLQGEDRRPLAEKLRRQFNLDNRLDHANRMLLAGHRECLYRQVLFLFC
;
A
#
# COMPACT_ATOMS: atom_id res chain seq x y z
N MET A 1 0.34 -41.82 -12.35
CA MET A 1 -0.31 -40.50 -12.42
C MET A 1 0.30 -39.65 -11.32
N ARG A 2 0.77 -38.43 -11.59
CA ARG A 2 1.42 -37.59 -10.57
C ARG A 2 0.37 -37.12 -9.56
N ASP A 3 0.64 -37.34 -8.27
CA ASP A 3 -0.24 -36.90 -7.19
C ASP A 3 0.05 -35.43 -6.85
N TRP A 4 -0.66 -34.54 -7.53
CA TRP A 4 -0.49 -33.10 -7.41
C TRP A 4 -0.88 -32.55 -6.04
N ASP A 5 -1.83 -33.18 -5.36
CA ASP A 5 -2.32 -32.71 -4.07
C ASP A 5 -1.33 -33.10 -2.95
N ALA A 6 -0.70 -34.28 -3.06
CA ALA A 6 0.42 -34.65 -2.18
C ALA A 6 1.66 -33.76 -2.41
N ASP A 7 2.00 -33.45 -3.68
CA ASP A 7 3.07 -32.52 -4.02
C ASP A 7 2.79 -31.10 -3.48
N ALA A 8 1.56 -30.60 -3.63
CA ALA A 8 1.14 -29.32 -3.10
C ALA A 8 1.19 -29.27 -1.56
N GLY A 9 0.75 -30.35 -0.90
CA GLY A 9 0.79 -30.46 0.55
C GLY A 9 2.22 -30.43 1.10
N ARG A 10 3.15 -31.14 0.45
CA ARG A 10 4.59 -31.08 0.77
C ARG A 10 5.15 -29.68 0.57
N PHE A 11 4.88 -29.08 -0.59
CA PHE A 11 5.36 -27.74 -0.91
C PHE A 11 4.93 -26.67 0.10
N VAL A 12 3.67 -26.70 0.54
CA VAL A 12 3.16 -25.78 1.59
C VAL A 12 3.85 -26.01 2.92
N ASN A 13 4.07 -27.28 3.31
CA ASN A 13 4.76 -27.61 4.55
C ASN A 13 6.23 -27.14 4.54
N ASP A 14 6.94 -27.34 3.43
CA ASP A 14 8.32 -26.89 3.26
C ASP A 14 8.40 -25.36 3.39
N LEU A 15 7.46 -24.63 2.80
CA LEU A 15 7.37 -23.16 2.95
C LEU A 15 7.13 -22.74 4.40
N ILE A 16 6.22 -23.41 5.11
CA ILE A 16 5.94 -23.13 6.52
C ILE A 16 7.18 -23.38 7.38
N GLU A 17 7.92 -24.46 7.12
CA GLU A 17 9.14 -24.80 7.84
C GLU A 17 10.23 -23.75 7.64
N VAL A 18 10.51 -23.38 6.38
CA VAL A 18 11.48 -22.32 6.04
C VAL A 18 11.10 -20.98 6.70
N TRP A 19 9.82 -20.61 6.69
CA TRP A 19 9.36 -19.39 7.35
C TRP A 19 9.42 -19.46 8.88
N THR A 20 9.30 -20.66 9.47
CA THR A 20 9.41 -20.86 10.92
C THR A 20 10.85 -20.68 11.40
N GLN A 21 11.83 -21.11 10.60
CA GLN A 21 13.27 -21.05 10.92
C GLN A 21 13.90 -19.67 10.66
N THR A 22 13.15 -18.74 10.05
CA THR A 22 13.63 -17.40 9.68
C THR A 22 12.91 -16.31 10.48
N ARG A 23 13.21 -15.03 10.20
CA ARG A 23 12.47 -13.87 10.74
C ARG A 23 10.99 -13.79 10.27
N PHE A 24 10.51 -14.76 9.50
CA PHE A 24 9.17 -14.80 8.92
C PHE A 24 8.18 -15.65 9.73
N LYS A 25 8.43 -15.86 11.02
CA LYS A 25 7.52 -16.57 11.95
C LYS A 25 6.06 -16.11 11.85
N PRO A 26 5.75 -14.81 11.67
CA PRO A 26 4.36 -14.37 11.47
C PRO A 26 3.69 -14.95 10.20
N LEU A 27 4.43 -15.06 9.07
CA LEU A 27 3.94 -15.74 7.87
C LEU A 27 3.66 -17.21 8.16
N ALA A 28 4.63 -17.90 8.78
CA ALA A 28 4.51 -19.32 9.09
C ALA A 28 3.28 -19.64 9.96
N ARG A 29 3.03 -18.80 10.98
CA ARG A 29 1.88 -18.96 11.88
C ARG A 29 0.55 -18.85 11.13
N THR A 30 0.42 -17.86 10.25
CA THR A 30 -0.81 -17.66 9.46
C THR A 30 -0.95 -18.74 8.39
N ALA A 31 0.13 -19.11 7.71
CA ALA A 31 0.13 -20.21 6.74
C ALA A 31 -0.30 -21.54 7.37
N ARG A 32 0.20 -21.86 8.57
CA ARG A 32 -0.20 -23.08 9.30
C ARG A 32 -1.69 -23.12 9.63
N LYS A 33 -2.29 -21.99 10.00
CA LYS A 33 -3.74 -21.88 10.26
C LYS A 33 -4.61 -22.13 9.03
N HIS A 34 -4.07 -21.90 7.83
CA HIS A 34 -4.81 -22.01 6.57
C HIS A 34 -4.21 -23.06 5.62
N ARG A 35 -3.50 -24.05 6.17
CA ARG A 35 -2.75 -25.05 5.41
C ARG A 35 -3.58 -25.73 4.32
N GLU A 36 -4.78 -26.18 4.65
CA GLU A 36 -5.66 -26.90 3.71
C GLU A 36 -6.03 -26.04 2.50
N ALA A 37 -6.45 -24.79 2.74
CA ALA A 37 -6.76 -23.84 1.67
C ALA A 37 -5.53 -23.53 0.81
N LEU A 38 -4.35 -23.43 1.42
CA LEU A 38 -3.09 -23.22 0.70
C LEU A 38 -2.71 -24.44 -0.15
N THR A 39 -2.94 -25.66 0.33
CA THR A 39 -2.69 -26.89 -0.43
C THR A 39 -3.58 -26.96 -1.66
N VAL A 40 -4.86 -26.60 -1.54
CA VAL A 40 -5.77 -26.50 -2.70
C VAL A 40 -5.25 -25.47 -3.71
N LEU A 41 -4.90 -24.27 -3.23
CA LEU A 41 -4.38 -23.18 -4.06
C LEU A 41 -3.11 -23.59 -4.83
N VAL A 42 -2.16 -24.23 -4.17
CA VAL A 42 -0.92 -24.72 -4.82
C VAL A 42 -1.22 -25.85 -5.80
N GLY A 43 -2.12 -26.77 -5.46
CA GLY A 43 -2.55 -27.86 -6.34
C GLY A 43 -3.13 -27.33 -7.65
N GLU A 44 -3.93 -26.26 -7.59
CA GLU A 44 -4.45 -25.58 -8.78
C GLU A 44 -3.34 -25.01 -9.66
N VAL A 45 -2.31 -24.37 -9.08
CA VAL A 45 -1.16 -23.85 -9.83
C VAL A 45 -0.39 -24.97 -10.51
N PHE A 46 -0.11 -26.06 -9.80
CA PHE A 46 0.65 -27.19 -10.34
C PHE A 46 -0.09 -27.89 -11.48
N ARG A 47 -1.42 -27.96 -11.44
CA ARG A 47 -2.27 -28.55 -12.49
C ARG A 47 -2.39 -27.72 -13.77
N ARG A 48 -2.01 -26.44 -13.78
CA ARG A 48 -2.08 -25.58 -14.99
C ARG A 48 -1.21 -26.15 -16.13
N LYS A 49 -1.72 -26.09 -17.37
CA LYS A 49 -0.97 -26.50 -18.57
C LYS A 49 0.08 -25.44 -18.91
N GLY A 50 1.31 -25.88 -19.23
CA GLY A 50 2.43 -25.00 -19.58
C GLY A 50 3.29 -24.57 -18.37
N GLY A 51 4.52 -24.15 -18.65
CA GLY A 51 5.53 -23.79 -17.63
C GLY A 51 6.26 -25.00 -17.05
N ASN A 52 7.57 -24.86 -16.83
CA ASN A 52 8.38 -25.89 -16.15
C ASN A 52 8.13 -25.89 -14.64
N ASP A 53 8.55 -26.97 -13.95
CA ASP A 53 8.34 -27.15 -12.51
C ASP A 53 8.89 -25.99 -11.67
N ARG A 54 10.02 -25.38 -12.10
CA ARG A 54 10.59 -24.20 -11.44
C ARG A 54 9.65 -22.99 -11.51
N LYS A 55 9.11 -22.68 -12.69
CA LYS A 55 8.16 -21.57 -12.89
C LYS A 55 6.88 -21.78 -12.09
N LYS A 56 6.34 -23.00 -12.09
CA LYS A 56 5.16 -23.36 -11.28
C LYS A 56 5.42 -23.25 -9.78
N ALA A 57 6.60 -23.66 -9.33
CA ALA A 57 7.01 -23.49 -7.95
C ALA A 57 7.09 -22.00 -7.57
N ASP A 58 7.71 -21.15 -8.40
CA ASP A 58 7.80 -19.71 -8.14
C ASP A 58 6.42 -19.04 -8.09
N GLU A 59 5.52 -19.41 -9.01
CA GLU A 59 4.12 -18.98 -8.99
C GLU A 59 3.40 -19.43 -7.71
N ALA A 60 3.55 -20.69 -7.32
CA ALA A 60 2.96 -21.23 -6.10
C ALA A 60 3.47 -20.53 -4.83
N ARG A 61 4.77 -20.21 -4.73
CA ARG A 61 5.32 -19.41 -3.60
C ARG A 61 4.65 -18.05 -3.52
N SER A 62 4.49 -17.39 -4.67
CA SER A 62 3.82 -16.10 -4.78
C SER A 62 2.37 -16.19 -4.30
N GLU A 63 1.60 -17.18 -4.77
CA GLU A 63 0.20 -17.36 -4.38
C GLU A 63 0.03 -17.67 -2.88
N VAL A 64 0.87 -18.55 -2.32
CA VAL A 64 0.85 -18.85 -0.87
C VAL A 64 1.14 -17.60 -0.05
N LEU A 65 2.19 -16.88 -0.42
CA LEU A 65 2.58 -15.64 0.23
C LEU A 65 1.45 -14.59 0.19
N LYS A 66 0.82 -14.36 -0.98
CA LYS A 66 -0.32 -13.46 -1.14
C LYS A 66 -1.43 -13.84 -0.16
N TYR A 67 -1.86 -15.10 -0.21
CA TYR A 67 -2.95 -15.62 0.61
C TYR A 67 -2.69 -15.39 2.10
N VAL A 68 -1.45 -15.62 2.53
CA VAL A 68 -1.02 -15.48 3.92
C VAL A 68 -0.99 -14.01 4.32
N LEU A 69 -0.36 -13.13 3.53
CA LEU A 69 -0.25 -11.71 3.84
C LEU A 69 -1.62 -11.02 3.93
N GLU A 70 -2.58 -11.38 3.08
CA GLU A 70 -3.95 -10.83 3.15
C GLU A 70 -4.68 -11.18 4.46
N ARG A 71 -4.29 -12.29 5.09
CA ARG A 71 -4.89 -12.79 6.34
C ARG A 71 -4.07 -12.43 7.56
N MET A 72 -2.86 -11.91 7.37
CA MET A 72 -2.10 -11.35 8.47
C MET A 72 -2.72 -10.01 8.86
N LYS A 73 -3.01 -9.85 10.17
CA LYS A 73 -3.30 -8.55 10.78
C LYS A 73 -1.98 -7.76 10.90
N LEU A 74 -1.38 -7.42 9.76
CA LEU A 74 -0.14 -6.64 9.73
C LEU A 74 -0.40 -5.24 10.25
N GLU A 75 0.55 -4.71 10.99
CA GLU A 75 0.47 -3.40 11.60
C GLU A 75 1.47 -2.45 10.93
N LEU A 76 1.04 -1.22 10.69
CA LEU A 76 1.80 -0.20 9.99
C LEU A 76 2.56 0.68 10.98
N GLU A 77 3.83 0.40 11.28
CA GLU A 77 4.62 1.22 12.21
C GLU A 77 5.09 2.51 11.54
N PHE A 78 4.64 3.64 12.06
CA PHE A 78 4.88 4.96 11.47
C PHE A 78 6.19 5.61 11.92
N GLU A 79 6.82 5.13 12.99
CA GLU A 79 8.12 5.64 13.48
C GLU A 79 9.25 5.46 12.46
N HIS A 80 9.15 4.43 11.61
CA HIS A 80 10.08 4.18 10.51
C HIS A 80 9.75 4.98 9.23
N PHE A 81 8.67 5.75 9.30
CA PHE A 81 8.01 6.31 8.15
C PHE A 81 8.25 7.81 8.03
N VAL A 82 9.48 8.13 7.65
CA VAL A 82 9.84 9.48 7.19
C VAL A 82 10.26 9.38 5.73
N LEU A 83 9.59 10.12 4.85
CA LEU A 83 9.98 10.22 3.43
C LEU A 83 11.28 11.02 3.26
N PHE A 84 11.57 11.91 4.21
CA PHE A 84 12.76 12.75 4.31
C PHE A 84 13.46 12.54 5.65
N LYS A 85 14.52 13.30 5.93
CA LYS A 85 14.99 13.54 7.31
C LYS A 85 14.33 14.82 7.86
N GLU A 86 13.06 15.03 7.54
CA GLU A 86 12.27 16.09 8.16
C GLU A 86 11.88 15.62 9.56
N ALA A 87 11.73 16.54 10.50
CA ALA A 87 11.56 16.23 11.92
C ALA A 87 10.24 15.52 12.25
N GLU A 88 9.25 15.55 11.34
CA GLU A 88 7.91 15.01 11.59
C GLU A 88 7.70 13.59 11.05
N THR A 89 7.10 12.74 11.88
CA THR A 89 6.71 11.38 11.50
C THR A 89 5.35 11.39 10.83
N ILE A 90 5.07 10.43 9.93
CA ILE A 90 3.74 10.33 9.30
C ILE A 90 2.62 10.14 10.30
N ARG A 91 2.88 9.53 11.46
CA ARG A 91 1.88 9.40 12.51
C ARG A 91 1.34 10.77 12.90
N VAL A 92 2.23 11.72 13.20
CA VAL A 92 1.86 13.11 13.54
C VAL A 92 1.10 13.74 12.38
N VAL A 93 1.58 13.57 11.15
CA VAL A 93 0.90 14.13 9.96
C VAL A 93 -0.53 13.59 9.79
N LEU A 94 -0.72 12.28 9.98
CA LEU A 94 -2.06 11.67 9.90
C LEU A 94 -2.93 12.09 11.10
N GLU A 95 -2.36 12.25 12.28
CA GLU A 95 -3.07 12.76 13.47
C GLU A 95 -3.55 14.20 13.25
N ASP A 96 -2.71 15.06 12.67
CA ASP A 96 -3.06 16.45 12.36
C ASP A 96 -4.14 16.51 11.28
N ALA A 97 -4.02 15.71 10.22
CA ALA A 97 -4.93 15.74 9.09
C ALA A 97 -6.30 15.11 9.39
N PHE A 98 -6.37 14.07 10.24
CA PHE A 98 -7.63 13.35 10.50
C PHE A 98 -8.18 13.55 11.92
N GLY A 99 -7.45 14.24 12.79
CA GLY A 99 -7.78 14.42 14.20
C GLY A 99 -7.49 13.18 15.07
N MET A 100 -7.35 13.41 16.37
CA MET A 100 -7.32 12.36 17.38
C MET A 100 -8.75 11.93 17.72
N ALA A 101 -9.02 10.63 17.73
CA ALA A 101 -10.25 10.11 18.34
C ALA A 101 -10.15 10.35 19.86
N GLN A 102 -10.66 11.48 20.34
CA GLN A 102 -10.75 11.79 21.76
C GLN A 102 -11.63 10.74 22.44
N GLY A 103 -11.10 10.04 23.46
CA GLY A 103 -11.93 9.16 24.28
C GLY A 103 -11.28 7.94 24.94
N ALA A 104 -9.97 7.75 24.88
CA ALA A 104 -9.31 6.77 25.74
C ALA A 104 -8.09 7.41 26.39
N GLU A 105 -8.09 7.41 27.72
CA GLU A 105 -6.91 7.62 28.55
C GLU A 105 -5.69 6.97 27.89
N GLU A 106 -4.62 7.77 27.79
CA GLU A 106 -3.22 7.45 27.48
C GLU A 106 -2.95 6.07 26.82
N ASP A 107 -2.62 6.13 25.52
CA ASP A 107 -1.59 5.30 24.82
C ASP A 107 -1.99 4.66 23.50
N ARG A 108 -3.26 4.75 23.06
CA ARG A 108 -3.64 4.17 21.76
C ARG A 108 -4.28 5.19 20.83
N VAL A 109 -3.42 5.99 20.21
CA VAL A 109 -3.85 6.82 19.09
C VAL A 109 -4.30 5.92 17.94
N LEU A 110 -5.58 6.02 17.60
CA LEU A 110 -6.22 5.25 16.54
C LEU A 110 -6.07 5.99 15.21
N ILE A 111 -5.05 5.61 14.45
CA ILE A 111 -4.85 6.12 13.09
C ILE A 111 -5.95 5.54 12.19
N PRO A 112 -6.71 6.39 11.47
CA PRO A 112 -7.85 5.94 10.68
C PRO A 112 -7.42 4.94 9.61
N ARG A 113 -8.26 3.93 9.39
CA ARG A 113 -8.17 3.00 8.24
C ARG A 113 -6.81 2.30 8.05
N ARG A 114 -6.05 2.10 9.12
CA ARG A 114 -4.72 1.43 9.09
C ARG A 114 -4.80 0.03 8.48
N GLN A 115 -5.83 -0.75 8.82
CA GLN A 115 -5.99 -2.11 8.31
C GLN A 115 -6.32 -2.11 6.81
N GLU A 116 -7.12 -1.16 6.35
CA GLU A 116 -7.48 -0.96 4.96
C GLU A 116 -6.25 -0.58 4.13
N ALA A 117 -5.44 0.38 4.60
CA ALA A 117 -4.18 0.76 3.96
C ALA A 117 -3.24 -0.43 3.79
N VAL A 118 -3.02 -1.20 4.86
CA VAL A 118 -2.21 -2.43 4.85
C VAL A 118 -2.75 -3.43 3.81
N ARG A 119 -4.05 -3.70 3.82
CA ARG A 119 -4.69 -4.66 2.90
C ARG A 119 -4.54 -4.22 1.44
N MET A 120 -4.77 -2.94 1.14
CA MET A 120 -4.60 -2.38 -0.19
C MET A 120 -3.17 -2.59 -0.69
N ILE A 121 -2.18 -2.31 0.15
CA ILE A 121 -0.76 -2.40 -0.22
C ILE A 121 -0.33 -3.84 -0.40
N VAL A 122 -0.72 -4.73 0.51
CA VAL A 122 -0.47 -6.17 0.36
C VAL A 122 -1.00 -6.64 -0.99
N ARG A 123 -2.25 -6.29 -1.32
CA ARG A 123 -2.84 -6.67 -2.59
C ARG A 123 -2.11 -6.08 -3.77
N CYS A 124 -1.73 -4.81 -3.73
CA CYS A 124 -1.10 -4.17 -4.87
C CYS A 124 0.38 -4.46 -5.05
N LEU A 125 1.06 -4.88 -4.00
CA LEU A 125 2.46 -5.30 -4.05
C LEU A 125 2.58 -6.79 -4.41
N PHE A 126 1.70 -7.63 -3.87
CA PHE A 126 1.82 -9.09 -4.01
C PHE A 126 0.75 -9.70 -4.93
N ALA A 127 -0.48 -9.18 -4.98
CA ALA A 127 -1.61 -9.79 -5.71
C ALA A 127 -2.05 -9.04 -6.98
N GLY A 128 -1.47 -7.88 -7.28
CA GLY A 128 -1.83 -7.07 -8.44
C GLY A 128 -1.37 -7.68 -9.78
N PRO A 129 -1.78 -7.08 -10.92
CA PRO A 129 -1.40 -7.52 -12.27
C PRO A 129 0.08 -7.29 -12.61
N LEU A 130 0.84 -6.75 -11.66
CA LEU A 130 2.27 -6.53 -11.79
C LEU A 130 3.05 -7.81 -11.49
N LYS A 131 4.31 -7.84 -11.92
CA LYS A 131 5.24 -8.96 -11.66
C LYS A 131 5.11 -9.44 -10.21
N SER A 132 4.96 -10.74 -10.01
CA SER A 132 4.97 -11.37 -8.68
C SER A 132 6.17 -10.84 -7.88
N ALA A 133 5.89 -10.18 -6.76
CA ALA A 133 6.91 -9.69 -5.85
C ALA A 133 7.85 -10.83 -5.44
N ASP A 134 9.15 -10.54 -5.40
CA ASP A 134 10.17 -11.54 -5.10
C ASP A 134 10.35 -11.71 -3.56
N THR A 135 11.16 -12.68 -3.13
CA THR A 135 11.45 -12.92 -1.70
C THR A 135 12.05 -11.72 -0.98
N LYS A 136 12.68 -10.82 -1.72
CA LYS A 136 13.37 -9.64 -1.22
C LYS A 136 12.34 -8.51 -1.01
N ASP A 137 11.26 -8.44 -1.80
CA ASP A 137 10.09 -7.58 -1.56
C ASP A 137 9.32 -8.00 -0.31
N VAL A 138 9.12 -9.31 -0.12
CA VAL A 138 8.53 -9.87 1.11
C VAL A 138 9.35 -9.53 2.34
N ALA A 139 10.67 -9.67 2.23
CA ALA A 139 11.59 -9.38 3.30
C ALA A 139 11.52 -7.92 3.74
N VAL A 140 11.53 -6.99 2.78
CA VAL A 140 11.42 -5.55 3.04
C VAL A 140 10.05 -5.23 3.60
N PHE A 141 8.98 -5.77 3.00
CA PHE A 141 7.62 -5.56 3.47
C PHE A 141 7.42 -6.06 4.91
N LEU A 142 7.82 -7.28 5.24
CA LEU A 142 7.66 -7.78 6.60
C LEU A 142 8.51 -7.03 7.60
N ARG A 143 9.74 -6.63 7.25
CA ARG A 143 10.54 -5.73 8.11
C ARG A 143 9.87 -4.38 8.32
N PHE A 144 9.23 -3.86 7.28
CA PHE A 144 8.57 -2.57 7.31
C PHE A 144 7.29 -2.56 8.17
N PHE A 145 6.58 -3.68 8.21
CA PHE A 145 5.31 -3.85 8.93
C PHE A 145 5.41 -4.80 10.15
N SER A 146 6.63 -5.11 10.64
CA SER A 146 6.85 -5.98 11.80
C SER A 146 7.60 -5.25 12.91
N PRO A 147 7.15 -5.34 14.18
CA PRO A 147 7.78 -4.67 15.32
C PRO A 147 9.20 -5.13 15.67
N ALA A 148 9.62 -6.27 15.13
CA ALA A 148 10.87 -6.93 15.50
C ALA A 148 11.90 -6.93 14.35
N GLY A 149 12.99 -6.18 14.54
CA GLY A 149 14.32 -6.70 14.23
C GLY A 149 15.19 -5.91 13.24
N ASP A 150 16.34 -5.49 13.78
CA ASP A 150 17.67 -5.24 13.19
C ASP A 150 17.81 -4.46 11.87
N LYS A 151 18.56 -3.36 12.00
CA LYS A 151 19.12 -2.47 10.96
C LYS A 151 20.13 -3.20 10.05
N THR A 152 19.72 -4.28 9.41
CA THR A 152 20.50 -4.89 8.32
C THR A 152 20.18 -4.15 7.03
N SER A 153 21.21 -3.86 6.21
CA SER A 153 21.14 -3.09 4.96
C SER A 153 19.83 -3.32 4.21
N VAL A 154 18.89 -2.37 4.35
CA VAL A 154 17.58 -2.45 3.70
C VAL A 154 17.75 -1.90 2.29
N ASP A 155 17.21 -2.61 1.30
CA ASP A 155 17.09 -2.11 -0.07
C ASP A 155 16.28 -0.81 -0.04
N GLN A 156 16.97 0.32 -0.25
CA GLN A 156 16.41 1.64 -0.08
C GLN A 156 15.30 1.91 -1.10
N ASP A 157 15.44 1.46 -2.33
CA ASP A 157 14.45 1.67 -3.40
C ASP A 157 13.17 0.91 -3.11
N ARG A 158 13.26 -0.34 -2.65
CA ARG A 158 12.07 -1.14 -2.26
C ARG A 158 11.37 -0.54 -1.05
N THR A 159 12.15 -0.05 -0.10
CA THR A 159 11.60 0.66 1.06
C THR A 159 10.88 1.92 0.64
N GLN A 160 11.48 2.72 -0.24
CA GLN A 160 10.86 3.94 -0.74
C GLN A 160 9.60 3.64 -1.57
N ARG A 161 9.57 2.55 -2.33
CA ARG A 161 8.34 2.08 -3.01
C ARG A 161 7.21 1.81 -2.03
N ILE A 162 7.46 1.03 -0.97
CA ILE A 162 6.45 0.79 0.07
C ILE A 162 6.05 2.12 0.72
N LYS A 163 7.02 3.01 0.94
CA LYS A 163 6.74 4.33 1.51
C LYS A 163 5.76 5.14 0.64
N SER A 164 6.03 5.19 -0.66
CA SER A 164 5.15 5.85 -1.63
C SER A 164 3.78 5.17 -1.74
N MET A 165 3.69 3.84 -1.61
CA MET A 165 2.40 3.13 -1.65
C MET A 165 1.49 3.48 -0.49
N VAL A 166 2.03 3.60 0.74
CA VAL A 166 1.22 4.00 1.91
C VAL A 166 0.75 5.44 1.78
N TRP A 167 1.63 6.37 1.39
CA TRP A 167 1.22 7.76 1.14
C TRP A 167 0.10 7.84 0.11
N LEU A 168 0.25 7.14 -1.01
CA LEU A 168 -0.80 7.10 -2.03
C LEU A 168 -2.09 6.47 -1.49
N ALA A 169 -2.01 5.39 -0.70
CA ALA A 169 -3.18 4.77 -0.10
C ALA A 169 -3.93 5.75 0.83
N TYR A 170 -3.22 6.47 1.70
CA TYR A 170 -3.83 7.44 2.62
C TYR A 170 -4.45 8.63 1.90
N LEU A 171 -3.75 9.20 0.91
CA LEU A 171 -4.30 10.29 0.08
C LEU A 171 -5.59 9.85 -0.64
N LEU A 172 -5.61 8.62 -1.19
CA LEU A 172 -6.78 8.09 -1.86
C LEU A 172 -7.95 7.82 -0.92
N MET A 173 -7.68 7.28 0.27
CA MET A 173 -8.73 7.06 1.28
C MET A 173 -9.34 8.38 1.73
N ASP A 174 -8.53 9.42 1.88
CA ASP A 174 -9.01 10.75 2.25
C ASP A 174 -9.85 11.39 1.14
N LEU A 175 -9.41 11.25 -0.11
CA LEU A 175 -10.16 11.70 -1.28
C LEU A 175 -11.54 11.04 -1.34
N VAL A 176 -11.61 9.71 -1.14
CA VAL A 176 -12.90 8.99 -1.13
C VAL A 176 -13.72 9.31 0.13
N ARG A 177 -13.10 9.60 1.28
CA ARG A 177 -13.82 10.08 2.48
C ARG A 177 -14.58 11.38 2.17
N VAL A 178 -13.92 12.30 1.47
CA VAL A 178 -14.38 13.67 1.25
C VAL A 178 -15.32 13.78 0.04
N ASP A 179 -15.09 13.03 -1.03
CA ASP A 179 -15.90 13.08 -2.26
C ASP A 179 -16.35 11.70 -2.75
N ARG A 180 -16.89 10.90 -1.82
CA ARG A 180 -17.30 9.51 -2.05
C ARG A 180 -18.22 9.34 -3.25
N GLU A 181 -19.28 10.14 -3.34
CA GLU A 181 -20.31 10.00 -4.38
C GLU A 181 -19.70 10.07 -5.78
N ARG A 182 -18.88 11.09 -6.04
CA ARG A 182 -18.21 11.25 -7.34
C ARG A 182 -17.16 10.18 -7.59
N ALA A 183 -16.40 9.79 -6.56
CA ALA A 183 -15.42 8.71 -6.66
C ALA A 183 -16.09 7.39 -7.05
N CYS A 184 -17.23 7.05 -6.45
CA CYS A 184 -17.95 5.81 -6.72
C CYS A 184 -18.69 5.82 -8.06
N ALA A 185 -19.21 6.99 -8.49
CA ALA A 185 -19.87 7.13 -9.79
C ALA A 185 -18.87 7.11 -10.97
N SER A 186 -17.73 7.79 -10.83
CA SER A 186 -16.78 8.01 -11.93
C SER A 186 -15.54 7.11 -11.89
N GLY A 187 -15.35 6.37 -10.79
CA GLY A 187 -14.30 5.37 -10.65
C GLY A 187 -12.87 5.92 -10.69
N THR A 188 -11.95 5.11 -11.24
CA THR A 188 -10.50 5.39 -11.17
C THR A 188 -10.09 6.62 -11.98
N GLY A 189 -10.87 7.01 -12.99
CA GLY A 189 -10.65 8.22 -13.77
C GLY A 189 -10.75 9.48 -12.90
N TYR A 190 -11.79 9.56 -12.06
CA TYR A 190 -11.96 10.67 -11.12
C TYR A 190 -10.83 10.70 -10.10
N LEU A 191 -10.49 9.57 -9.46
CA LEU A 191 -9.40 9.50 -8.48
C LEU A 191 -8.08 10.01 -9.06
N ARG A 192 -7.77 9.64 -10.30
CA ARG A 192 -6.56 10.08 -11.00
C ARG A 192 -6.56 11.59 -11.23
N CYS A 193 -7.64 12.14 -11.78
CA CYS A 193 -7.74 13.57 -12.05
C CYS A 193 -7.69 14.38 -10.75
N ALA A 194 -8.42 13.95 -9.73
CA ALA A 194 -8.50 14.66 -8.47
C ALA A 194 -7.17 14.63 -7.69
N LEU A 195 -6.52 13.46 -7.61
CA LEU A 195 -5.19 13.35 -7.00
C LEU A 195 -4.15 14.26 -7.68
N THR A 196 -4.10 14.26 -9.03
CA THR A 196 -3.17 15.12 -9.77
C THR A 196 -3.46 16.59 -9.50
N ASN A 197 -4.73 17.01 -9.60
CA ASN A 197 -5.11 18.40 -9.41
C ASN A 197 -4.79 18.88 -7.99
N LEU A 198 -5.11 18.10 -6.96
CA LEU A 198 -4.87 18.48 -5.57
C LEU A 198 -3.37 18.60 -5.26
N LEU A 199 -2.54 17.69 -5.77
CA LEU A 199 -1.09 17.79 -5.63
C LEU A 199 -0.51 18.99 -6.40
N ASP A 200 -1.03 19.27 -7.60
CA ASP A 200 -0.56 20.40 -8.41
C ASP A 200 -0.88 21.73 -7.74
N ARG A 201 -2.05 21.86 -7.10
CA ARG A 201 -2.41 23.04 -6.31
C ARG A 201 -1.51 23.21 -5.09
N ALA A 202 -1.24 22.12 -4.35
CA ALA A 202 -0.29 22.15 -3.23
C ALA A 202 1.11 22.59 -3.67
N ILE A 203 1.58 22.10 -4.82
CA ILE A 203 2.88 22.49 -5.42
C ILE A 203 2.89 23.97 -5.82
N GLU A 204 1.80 24.46 -6.43
CA GLU A 204 1.66 25.87 -6.80
C GLU A 204 1.51 26.81 -5.58
N GLY A 205 1.44 26.27 -4.36
CA GLY A 205 1.20 27.06 -3.14
C GLY A 205 -0.18 27.70 -3.10
N LYS A 206 -1.12 27.20 -3.91
CA LYS A 206 -2.50 27.69 -3.92
C LYS A 206 -3.24 27.03 -2.78
N ILE A 207 -3.53 27.82 -1.74
CA ILE A 207 -4.41 27.41 -0.66
C ILE A 207 -5.79 27.17 -1.27
N ILE A 208 -6.31 25.96 -1.16
CA ILE A 208 -7.69 25.65 -1.53
C ILE A 208 -8.50 25.95 -0.28
N ASN A 209 -9.14 27.12 -0.24
CA ASN A 209 -10.00 27.56 0.87
C ASN A 209 -11.38 27.98 0.35
N GLU A 210 -12.31 28.30 1.25
CA GLU A 210 -13.67 28.75 0.95
C GLU A 210 -13.73 29.90 -0.07
N GLU A 211 -12.72 30.75 -0.10
CA GLU A 211 -12.64 31.94 -0.96
C GLU A 211 -12.09 31.65 -2.36
N THR A 212 -11.65 30.42 -2.64
CA THR A 212 -11.04 30.06 -3.92
C THR A 212 -12.10 29.94 -5.01
N ALA A 213 -12.39 31.05 -5.70
CA ALA A 213 -13.30 31.10 -6.85
C ALA A 213 -12.70 30.36 -8.06
N VAL A 214 -12.91 29.04 -8.15
CA VAL A 214 -12.51 28.25 -9.31
C VAL A 214 -13.73 28.02 -10.24
N PRO A 215 -13.59 28.19 -11.57
CA PRO A 215 -14.68 27.88 -12.49
C PRO A 215 -14.98 26.37 -12.46
N SER A 216 -16.21 26.08 -12.04
CA SER A 216 -17.06 24.92 -12.34
C SER A 216 -16.50 23.49 -12.25
N TYR A 217 -17.22 22.71 -11.45
CA TYR A 217 -17.16 21.25 -11.29
C TYR A 217 -15.94 20.70 -10.53
N ASN A 218 -15.96 20.81 -9.20
CA ASN A 218 -15.71 19.68 -8.26
C ASN A 218 -15.07 20.06 -6.92
N TYR A 219 -14.67 21.31 -6.72
CA TYR A 219 -13.95 21.73 -5.51
C TYR A 219 -14.72 22.87 -4.86
N GLU A 220 -15.61 22.52 -3.93
CA GLU A 220 -16.18 23.49 -3.01
C GLU A 220 -15.02 23.99 -2.14
N GLY A 221 -14.83 25.30 -2.07
CA GLY A 221 -13.82 25.89 -1.19
C GLY A 221 -14.08 25.46 0.25
N GLY A 222 -13.03 25.16 1.02
CA GLY A 222 -13.14 24.70 2.41
C GLY A 222 -13.26 23.18 2.57
N LYS A 223 -13.69 22.46 1.53
CA LYS A 223 -13.91 21.00 1.55
C LYS A 223 -12.65 20.18 1.86
N TRP A 224 -11.47 20.78 1.68
CA TRP A 224 -10.18 20.09 1.76
C TRP A 224 -9.32 20.55 2.94
N ASP A 225 -9.82 21.46 3.76
CA ASP A 225 -9.03 22.14 4.79
C ASP A 225 -8.62 21.16 5.91
N ASP A 226 -9.51 20.22 6.26
CA ASP A 226 -9.33 19.16 7.25
C ASP A 226 -8.80 17.84 6.62
N THR A 227 -8.02 17.94 5.55
CA THR A 227 -7.56 16.76 4.79
C THR A 227 -6.05 16.72 4.72
N LEU A 228 -5.48 15.56 4.36
CA LEU A 228 -4.07 15.44 4.01
C LEU A 228 -3.69 16.36 2.86
N TYR A 229 -4.63 16.68 1.97
CA TYR A 229 -4.39 17.64 0.90
C TYR A 229 -4.38 19.08 1.42
N GLY A 230 -5.15 19.39 2.46
CA GLY A 230 -5.07 20.64 3.21
C GLY A 230 -3.72 20.77 3.91
N TRP A 231 -3.30 19.74 4.65
CA TRP A 231 -2.01 19.70 5.33
C TRP A 231 -0.80 19.83 4.38
N LEU A 232 -0.90 19.28 3.16
CA LEU A 232 0.16 19.40 2.14
C LEU A 232 0.28 20.82 1.56
N GLN A 233 -0.68 21.72 1.81
CA GLN A 233 -0.61 23.10 1.36
C GLN A 233 0.30 23.91 2.29
N GLY A 234 1.11 24.79 1.70
CA GLY A 234 2.04 25.65 2.42
C GLY A 234 3.44 25.63 1.80
N GLU A 235 4.16 26.74 1.93
CA GLU A 235 5.51 26.87 1.34
C GLU A 235 6.48 25.81 1.88
N ASP A 236 6.40 25.51 3.18
CA ASP A 236 7.25 24.53 3.85
C ASP A 236 6.98 23.08 3.39
N ARG A 237 5.76 22.79 2.90
CA ARG A 237 5.32 21.46 2.48
C ARG A 237 5.37 21.26 0.96
N ARG A 238 5.54 22.33 0.19
CA ARG A 238 5.72 22.30 -1.27
C ARG A 238 6.78 21.27 -1.73
N PRO A 239 7.99 21.18 -1.11
CA PRO A 239 9.00 20.20 -1.51
C PRO A 239 8.54 18.74 -1.32
N LEU A 240 7.73 18.48 -0.29
CA LEU A 240 7.15 17.16 -0.06
C LEU A 240 6.09 16.83 -1.11
N ALA A 241 5.19 17.77 -1.42
CA ALA A 241 4.19 17.58 -2.48
C ALA A 241 4.84 17.28 -3.85
N GLU A 242 5.89 18.02 -4.23
CA GLU A 242 6.66 17.76 -5.44
C GLU A 242 7.28 16.36 -5.45
N LYS A 243 7.87 15.93 -4.33
CA LYS A 243 8.48 14.60 -4.24
C LYS A 243 7.44 13.50 -4.30
N LEU A 244 6.30 13.64 -3.61
CA LEU A 244 5.19 12.69 -3.69
C LEU A 244 4.73 12.55 -5.14
N ARG A 245 4.49 13.66 -5.85
CA ARG A 245 4.13 13.66 -7.27
C ARG A 245 5.16 12.90 -8.13
N ARG A 246 6.46 13.16 -7.93
CA ARG A 246 7.56 12.48 -8.66
C ARG A 246 7.62 10.98 -8.34
N GLN A 247 7.55 10.61 -7.06
CA GLN A 247 7.61 9.21 -6.61
C GLN A 247 6.39 8.41 -7.09
N PHE A 248 5.21 9.03 -7.05
CA PHE A 248 3.99 8.45 -7.59
C PHE A 248 4.05 8.32 -9.10
N ASN A 249 4.89 9.11 -9.79
CA ASN A 249 5.06 9.06 -11.24
C ASN A 249 3.72 9.21 -11.97
N LEU A 250 2.95 10.23 -11.60
CA LEU A 250 1.62 10.50 -12.16
C LEU A 250 1.66 10.76 -13.67
N ASP A 251 2.75 11.33 -14.17
CA ASP A 251 3.00 11.59 -15.60
C ASP A 251 3.43 10.34 -16.39
N ASN A 252 3.47 9.15 -15.76
CA ASN A 252 3.90 7.89 -16.38
C ASN A 252 5.27 7.94 -17.09
N ARG A 253 6.21 8.75 -16.60
CA ARG A 253 7.54 8.91 -17.22
C ARG A 253 8.33 7.60 -17.13
N LEU A 254 8.80 7.12 -18.29
CA LEU A 254 9.50 5.84 -18.42
C LEU A 254 10.96 5.88 -17.96
N ASP A 255 11.56 7.07 -17.85
CA ASP A 255 13.00 7.23 -17.60
C ASP A 255 13.32 8.05 -16.35
N HIS A 256 12.31 8.37 -15.53
CA HIS A 256 12.53 9.22 -14.36
C HIS A 256 13.25 8.45 -13.24
N ALA A 257 14.49 8.83 -12.92
CA ALA A 257 15.35 8.15 -11.95
C ALA A 257 14.72 8.01 -10.55
N ASN A 258 13.88 8.96 -10.15
CA ASN A 258 13.26 9.01 -8.82
C ASN A 258 11.85 8.40 -8.73
N ARG A 259 11.38 7.72 -9.79
CA ARG A 259 10.05 7.09 -9.75
C ARG A 259 10.07 5.87 -8.83
N MET A 260 9.07 5.75 -7.96
CA MET A 260 8.94 4.60 -7.07
C MET A 260 7.77 3.71 -7.49
N LEU A 261 6.67 4.32 -7.93
CA LEU A 261 5.46 3.61 -8.35
C LEU A 261 5.43 3.42 -9.87
N LEU A 262 4.98 2.24 -10.29
CA LEU A 262 4.69 1.89 -11.68
C LEU A 262 3.20 2.12 -11.95
N ALA A 263 2.82 2.20 -13.22
CA ALA A 263 1.42 2.42 -13.61
C ALA A 263 0.48 1.37 -13.00
N GLY A 264 0.90 0.09 -12.96
CA GLY A 264 0.11 -0.96 -12.34
C GLY A 264 0.01 -0.85 -10.80
N HIS A 265 0.96 -0.23 -10.11
CA HIS A 265 0.88 -0.03 -8.66
C HIS A 265 -0.22 1.00 -8.37
N ARG A 266 -0.19 2.12 -9.10
CA ARG A 266 -1.20 3.19 -9.03
C ARG A 266 -2.59 2.66 -9.35
N GLU A 267 -2.73 2.01 -10.51
CA GLU A 267 -4.02 1.49 -10.97
C GLU A 267 -4.60 0.46 -9.99
N CYS A 268 -3.76 -0.41 -9.41
CA CYS A 268 -4.23 -1.31 -8.38
C CYS A 268 -4.73 -0.56 -7.14
N LEU A 269 -3.99 0.42 -6.64
CA LEU A 269 -4.39 1.20 -5.46
C LEU A 269 -5.69 1.98 -5.70
N TYR A 270 -5.87 2.56 -6.89
CA TYR A 270 -7.14 3.20 -7.28
C TYR A 270 -8.31 2.20 -7.28
N ARG A 271 -8.12 0.98 -7.78
CA ARG A 271 -9.17 -0.04 -7.75
C ARG A 271 -9.47 -0.54 -6.34
N GLN A 272 -8.44 -0.73 -5.52
CA GLN A 272 -8.63 -1.25 -4.16
C GLN A 272 -9.32 -0.22 -3.26
N VAL A 273 -9.04 1.08 -3.39
CA VAL A 273 -9.76 2.08 -2.59
C VAL A 273 -11.25 2.11 -2.98
N LEU A 274 -11.59 2.07 -4.26
CA LEU A 274 -13.00 2.02 -4.69
C LEU A 274 -13.68 0.73 -4.21
N PHE A 275 -13.00 -0.42 -4.35
CA PHE A 275 -13.52 -1.70 -3.87
C PHE A 275 -13.84 -1.70 -2.37
N LEU A 276 -13.05 -1.01 -1.56
CA LEU A 276 -13.24 -0.98 -0.11
C LEU A 276 -14.28 0.05 0.34
N PHE A 277 -14.50 1.12 -0.42
CA PHE A 277 -15.22 2.30 0.05
C PHE A 277 -16.47 2.67 -0.77
N CYS A 278 -16.85 1.95 -1.82
CA CYS A 278 -17.98 2.34 -2.68
C CYS A 278 -19.29 1.53 -2.54
#